data_AF-A0A9X8M0E2-F1
#
_entry.id   AF-A0A9X8M0E2-F1
#
_cell.length_a   1.000
_cell.length_b   1.000
_cell.length_c   1.000
_cell.angle_alpha   90.00
_cell.angle_beta   90.00
_cell.angle_gamma   90.00
#
_symmetry.space_group_name_H-M   'P 1'
#
loop_
_entity.id
_entity.type
_entity.pdbx_description
1 polymer ?
#
loop_
_entity_poly.entity_id
_entity_poly.type
_entity_poly.pdbx_seq_one_letter_code
_entity_poly.pdbx_strand_id
1 'polypeptide(L)'
;MLQTDIWYVTFRTNKSFISTYYFTVNDFFENDWIKRSEQYQLDQFNENVFGEGANKASVLKIDMEVQYSSRFPSNDYPSGKIETYSFYSSILNNTRKIHIYTPHDYSHTSHLQELLIVFDGNSFMTFQSQKHLII
;
A
#
# COMPACT_ATOMS: atom_id res chain seq x y z
N MET A 1 -3.48 -38.93 -23.30
CA MET A 1 -3.12 -37.51 -23.11
C MET A 1 -2.89 -37.30 -21.63
N LEU A 2 -1.79 -36.65 -21.23
CA LEU A 2 -1.61 -35.87 -19.97
C LEU A 2 -0.11 -35.64 -19.74
N GLN A 3 0.54 -34.95 -20.67
CA GLN A 3 1.84 -34.31 -20.42
C GLN A 3 1.65 -32.86 -20.82
N THR A 4 1.20 -32.06 -19.87
CA THR A 4 1.02 -30.61 -20.02
C THR A 4 1.82 -29.93 -18.92
N ASP A 5 2.33 -28.76 -19.26
CA ASP A 5 3.00 -27.79 -18.41
C ASP A 5 2.02 -26.78 -17.78
N ILE A 6 0.72 -27.04 -17.88
CA ILE A 6 -0.33 -26.18 -17.33
C ILE A 6 -0.62 -26.56 -15.88
N TRP A 7 -0.44 -25.58 -14.99
CA TRP A 7 -0.84 -25.64 -13.58
C TRP A 7 -1.99 -24.68 -13.32
N TYR A 8 -2.97 -25.11 -12.54
CA TYR A 8 -4.08 -24.24 -12.15
C TYR A 8 -4.50 -24.50 -10.70
N VAL A 9 -4.97 -23.44 -10.05
CA VAL A 9 -5.62 -23.47 -8.73
C VAL A 9 -6.87 -22.62 -8.82
N THR A 10 -7.93 -23.03 -8.13
CA THR A 10 -9.20 -22.28 -8.09
C THR A 10 -9.54 -21.97 -6.65
N PHE A 11 -9.94 -20.74 -6.41
CA PHE A 11 -10.40 -20.26 -5.11
C PHE A 11 -11.77 -19.59 -5.26
N ARG A 12 -12.52 -19.49 -4.16
CA ARG A 12 -13.82 -18.82 -4.12
C ARG A 12 -13.67 -17.49 -3.40
N THR A 13 -14.19 -16.43 -3.99
CA THR A 13 -14.23 -15.09 -3.41
C THR A 13 -15.66 -14.56 -3.38
N ASN A 14 -15.85 -13.40 -2.77
CA ASN A 14 -17.05 -12.60 -2.98
C ASN A 14 -17.13 -12.13 -4.44
N LYS A 15 -18.34 -11.68 -4.84
CA LYS A 15 -18.59 -11.11 -6.19
C LYS A 15 -17.74 -9.87 -6.49
N SER A 16 -17.35 -9.13 -5.45
CA SER A 16 -16.47 -7.96 -5.54
C SER A 16 -15.27 -8.22 -4.63
N PHE A 17 -14.06 -8.19 -5.18
CA PHE A 17 -12.83 -8.58 -4.48
C PHE A 17 -11.60 -7.91 -5.07
N ILE A 18 -10.69 -7.45 -4.21
CA ILE A 18 -9.35 -7.03 -4.61
C ILE A 18 -8.34 -7.63 -3.64
N SER A 19 -7.24 -8.18 -4.17
CA SER A 19 -6.13 -8.68 -3.37
C SER A 19 -4.84 -8.65 -4.18
N THR A 20 -3.72 -8.60 -3.47
CA THR A 20 -2.43 -8.96 -4.04
C THR A 20 -2.22 -10.48 -3.99
N TYR A 21 -1.38 -11.00 -4.89
CA TYR A 21 -0.97 -12.40 -4.91
C TYR A 21 0.42 -12.60 -5.53
N TYR A 22 0.95 -13.79 -5.32
CA TYR A 22 2.24 -14.29 -5.81
C TYR A 22 2.10 -15.77 -6.19
N PHE A 23 3.02 -16.24 -7.03
CA PHE A 23 3.23 -17.67 -7.24
C PHE A 23 4.50 -18.16 -6.53
N THR A 24 4.43 -19.38 -6.02
CA THR A 24 5.57 -20.16 -5.53
C THR A 24 5.59 -21.48 -6.30
N VAL A 25 6.52 -21.59 -7.25
CA VAL A 25 6.64 -22.76 -8.10
C VAL A 25 7.40 -23.86 -7.36
N ASN A 26 6.88 -25.09 -7.37
CA ASN A 26 7.44 -26.23 -6.62
C ASN A 26 7.53 -25.97 -5.10
N ASP A 27 6.46 -25.42 -4.51
CA ASP A 27 6.40 -25.10 -3.08
C ASP A 27 6.29 -26.35 -2.20
N PHE A 28 7.35 -26.63 -1.44
CA PHE A 28 7.40 -27.70 -0.42
C PHE A 28 7.70 -27.13 0.98
N PHE A 29 7.42 -25.84 1.22
CA PHE A 29 7.82 -25.14 2.45
C PHE A 29 6.84 -25.31 3.62
N GLU A 30 5.71 -26.00 3.43
CA GLU A 30 4.68 -26.23 4.46
C GLU A 30 4.31 -24.94 5.23
N ASN A 31 4.69 -24.81 6.50
CA ASN A 31 4.41 -23.65 7.35
C ASN A 31 5.56 -22.65 7.42
N ASP A 32 6.65 -22.84 6.67
CA ASP A 32 7.78 -21.90 6.61
C ASP A 32 7.48 -20.76 5.62
N TRP A 33 6.64 -19.81 6.06
CA TRP A 33 6.21 -18.65 5.27
C TRP A 33 7.36 -17.70 4.94
N ILE A 34 8.42 -17.66 5.77
CA ILE A 34 9.61 -16.84 5.48
C ILE A 34 10.30 -17.39 4.24
N LYS A 35 10.69 -18.66 4.24
CA LYS A 35 11.35 -19.28 3.08
C LYS A 35 10.47 -19.30 1.84
N ARG A 36 9.17 -19.52 2.02
CA ARG A 36 8.21 -19.41 0.92
C ARG A 36 8.26 -18.03 0.27
N SER A 37 8.30 -16.96 1.07
CA SER A 37 8.30 -15.58 0.57
C SER A 37 9.56 -15.21 -0.22
N GLU A 38 10.68 -15.87 0.06
CA GLU A 38 11.93 -15.69 -0.70
C GLU A 38 11.82 -16.17 -2.16
N GLN A 39 10.83 -17.03 -2.47
CA GLN A 39 10.60 -17.59 -3.80
C GLN A 39 9.40 -16.98 -4.54
N TYR A 40 8.83 -15.90 -4.02
CA TYR A 40 7.70 -15.25 -4.66
C TYR A 40 8.01 -14.74 -6.07
N GLN A 41 7.16 -15.15 -7.01
CA GLN A 41 7.20 -14.72 -8.39
C GLN A 41 5.90 -13.97 -8.73
N LEU A 42 6.05 -12.92 -9.53
CA LEU A 42 4.91 -12.23 -10.12
C LEU A 42 4.27 -13.10 -11.21
N ASP A 43 2.98 -12.91 -11.41
CA ASP A 43 2.28 -13.48 -12.54
C ASP A 43 2.71 -12.77 -13.82
N GLN A 44 3.52 -13.46 -14.63
CA GLN A 44 4.03 -12.94 -15.91
C GLN A 44 2.94 -12.58 -16.92
N PHE A 45 1.71 -13.07 -16.73
CA PHE A 45 0.57 -12.80 -17.61
C PHE A 45 -0.34 -11.69 -17.08
N ASN A 46 -0.12 -11.20 -15.86
CA ASN A 46 -0.90 -10.12 -15.26
C ASN A 46 -0.11 -8.81 -15.23
N GLU A 47 -0.52 -7.85 -16.04
CA GLU A 47 0.12 -6.53 -16.10
C GLU A 47 -0.19 -5.65 -14.87
N ASN A 48 -1.19 -6.00 -14.07
CA ASN A 48 -1.56 -5.23 -12.88
C ASN A 48 -0.66 -5.61 -11.70
N VAL A 49 0.25 -4.69 -11.35
CA VAL A 49 1.21 -4.86 -10.25
C VAL A 49 1.06 -3.71 -9.25
N PHE A 50 1.11 -4.04 -7.96
CA PHE A 50 1.13 -3.08 -6.85
C PHE A 50 2.51 -3.08 -6.18
N GLY A 51 2.97 -1.92 -5.71
CA GLY A 51 4.26 -1.76 -5.01
C GLY A 51 5.44 -1.47 -5.94
N GLU A 52 6.64 -1.37 -5.34
CA GLU A 52 7.88 -0.99 -6.04
C GLU A 52 9.05 -1.90 -5.64
N GLY A 53 10.03 -2.04 -6.54
CA GLY A 53 11.27 -2.76 -6.28
C GLY A 53 11.03 -4.23 -5.92
N ALA A 54 11.64 -4.67 -4.82
CA ALA A 54 11.49 -6.01 -4.28
C ALA A 54 10.11 -6.27 -3.64
N ASN A 55 9.30 -5.23 -3.40
CA ASN A 55 8.00 -5.33 -2.73
C ASN A 55 6.82 -5.28 -3.71
N LYS A 56 7.05 -5.63 -4.98
CA LYS A 56 5.99 -5.72 -5.98
C LYS A 56 5.10 -6.93 -5.73
N ALA A 57 3.82 -6.86 -6.08
CA ALA A 57 2.86 -7.96 -6.03
C ALA A 57 1.91 -7.93 -7.24
N SER A 58 1.47 -9.09 -7.72
CA SER A 58 0.43 -9.14 -8.76
C SER A 58 -0.92 -8.80 -8.14
N VAL A 59 -1.82 -8.14 -8.87
CA VAL A 59 -3.11 -7.68 -8.35
C VAL A 59 -4.24 -8.44 -9.02
N LEU A 60 -5.08 -9.09 -8.22
CA LEU A 60 -6.35 -9.64 -8.65
C LEU A 60 -7.46 -8.64 -8.30
N LYS A 61 -8.24 -8.24 -9.30
CA LYS A 61 -9.37 -7.32 -9.16
C LYS A 61 -10.60 -7.91 -9.85
N ILE A 62 -11.69 -8.06 -9.10
CA ILE A 62 -12.99 -8.58 -9.55
C ILE A 62 -14.06 -7.58 -9.14
N ASP A 63 -14.75 -6.96 -10.10
CA ASP A 63 -15.90 -6.06 -9.91
C ASP A 63 -15.79 -5.10 -8.71
N MET A 64 -14.57 -4.63 -8.43
CA MET A 64 -14.26 -3.71 -7.36
C MET A 64 -13.42 -2.59 -7.93
N GLU A 65 -14.03 -1.46 -8.25
CA GLU A 65 -13.26 -0.24 -8.52
C GLU A 65 -12.85 0.39 -7.21
N VAL A 66 -11.54 0.52 -6.97
CA VAL A 66 -11.07 1.31 -5.85
C VAL A 66 -11.21 2.77 -6.24
N GLN A 67 -12.33 3.37 -5.87
CA GLN A 67 -12.60 4.79 -6.09
C GLN A 67 -11.78 5.61 -5.09
N TYR A 68 -10.49 5.79 -5.38
CA TYR A 68 -9.65 6.72 -4.63
C TYR A 68 -9.99 8.19 -4.97
N SER A 69 -10.51 8.47 -6.17
CA SER A 69 -10.60 9.85 -6.70
C SER A 69 -11.98 10.49 -6.72
N SER A 70 -13.09 9.75 -6.67
CA SER A 70 -14.43 10.35 -6.84
C SER A 70 -14.93 11.13 -5.62
N ARG A 71 -14.34 10.89 -4.44
CA ARG A 71 -14.67 11.58 -3.18
C ARG A 71 -13.83 12.83 -2.93
N PHE A 72 -12.72 13.00 -3.65
CA PHE A 72 -11.83 14.14 -3.50
C PHE A 72 -11.86 14.92 -4.82
N PRO A 73 -12.56 16.07 -4.87
CA PRO A 73 -12.71 16.80 -6.12
C PRO A 73 -11.34 17.32 -6.60
N SER A 74 -11.32 17.80 -7.86
CA SER A 74 -10.15 18.16 -8.68
C SER A 74 -8.98 18.87 -8.00
N ASN A 75 -7.85 18.98 -8.74
CA ASN A 75 -6.63 19.74 -8.46
C ASN A 75 -6.80 21.22 -8.00
N ASP A 76 -8.03 21.70 -7.82
CA ASP A 76 -8.37 23.09 -7.47
C ASP A 76 -8.52 23.31 -5.96
N TYR A 77 -8.34 22.27 -5.13
CA TYR A 77 -8.28 22.45 -3.68
C TYR A 77 -6.89 22.90 -3.25
N PRO A 78 -6.81 23.93 -2.38
CA PRO A 78 -5.53 24.42 -1.94
C PRO A 78 -4.84 23.34 -1.09
N SER A 79 -3.61 23.01 -1.46
CA SER A 79 -2.88 21.89 -0.86
C SER A 79 -2.38 22.25 0.54
N GLY A 80 -2.54 21.30 1.46
CA GLY A 80 -1.82 21.34 2.73
C GLY A 80 -0.30 21.19 2.57
N LYS A 81 0.43 21.25 3.68
CA LYS A 81 1.88 21.07 3.73
C LYS A 81 2.23 19.82 4.51
N ILE A 82 3.26 19.10 4.08
CA ILE A 82 3.85 18.02 4.87
C ILE A 82 5.24 18.47 5.34
N GLU A 83 5.47 18.38 6.64
CA GLU A 83 6.76 18.66 7.27
C GLU A 83 7.30 17.39 7.93
N THR A 84 8.61 17.17 7.81
CA THR A 84 9.26 15.99 8.37
C THR A 84 10.20 16.40 9.49
N TYR A 85 10.04 15.78 10.65
CA TYR A 85 10.84 16.02 11.83
C TYR A 85 11.56 14.76 12.28
N SER A 86 12.76 14.92 12.84
CA SER A 86 13.45 13.87 13.58
C SER A 86 13.16 14.05 15.06
N PHE A 87 12.51 13.06 15.67
CA PHE A 87 12.11 13.07 17.07
C PHE A 87 12.87 12.01 17.85
N TYR A 88 13.59 12.42 18.90
CA TYR A 88 14.23 11.51 19.84
C TYR A 88 13.29 11.18 21.00
N SER A 89 13.00 9.89 21.21
CA SER A 89 12.22 9.40 22.34
C SER A 89 13.16 8.88 23.43
N SER A 90 13.13 9.49 24.62
CA SER A 90 13.86 8.99 25.79
C SER A 90 13.30 7.67 26.31
N ILE A 91 11.99 7.43 26.14
CA ILE A 91 11.32 6.19 26.57
C ILE A 91 11.76 5.01 25.70
N LEU A 92 11.86 5.22 24.37
CA LEU A 92 12.25 4.19 23.41
C LEU A 92 13.75 4.19 23.09
N ASN A 93 14.49 5.15 23.65
CA ASN A 93 15.91 5.37 23.44
C ASN A 93 16.33 5.35 21.95
N ASN A 94 15.52 5.99 21.10
CA ASN A 94 15.81 6.06 19.66
C ASN A 94 15.23 7.32 18.99
N THR A 95 15.78 7.63 17.81
CA THR A 95 15.29 8.71 16.94
C THR A 95 14.39 8.14 15.85
N ARG A 96 13.23 8.74 15.63
CA ARG A 96 12.25 8.36 14.60
C ARG A 96 11.88 9.57 13.76
N LYS A 97 11.49 9.33 12.51
CA LYS A 97 10.91 10.37 11.66
C LYS A 97 9.41 10.48 11.95
N ILE A 98 8.92 11.71 12.04
CA ILE A 98 7.50 12.04 12.13
C ILE A 98 7.18 12.94 10.95
N HIS A 99 6.11 12.61 10.23
CA HIS A 99 5.57 13.44 9.16
C HIS A 99 4.28 14.10 9.66
N ILE A 100 4.21 15.42 9.58
CA ILE A 100 3.06 16.20 10.02
C ILE A 100 2.45 16.81 8.75
N TYR A 101 1.24 16.38 8.42
CA TYR A 101 0.41 17.06 7.43
C TYR A 101 -0.40 18.15 8.13
N THR A 102 -0.36 19.35 7.59
CA THR A 102 -1.22 20.47 7.99
C THR A 102 -2.10 20.86 6.79
N PRO A 103 -3.43 20.98 6.95
CA PRO A 103 -4.30 21.46 5.89
C PRO A 103 -3.96 22.91 5.50
N HIS A 104 -4.38 23.35 4.32
CA HIS A 104 -3.98 24.65 3.76
C HIS A 104 -4.28 25.85 4.67
N ASP A 105 -5.37 25.80 5.43
CA ASP A 105 -5.83 26.86 6.34
C ASP A 105 -5.30 26.71 7.78
N TYR A 106 -4.37 25.76 8.01
CA TYR A 106 -3.65 25.62 9.27
C TYR A 106 -2.94 26.92 9.61
N SER A 107 -3.27 27.50 10.78
CA SER A 107 -2.84 28.81 11.34
C SER A 107 -3.81 29.98 11.20
N HIS A 108 -4.84 29.92 10.34
CA HIS A 108 -5.77 31.04 10.17
C HIS A 108 -7.00 31.00 11.10
N THR A 109 -7.17 29.93 11.88
CA THR A 109 -8.33 29.75 12.78
C THR A 109 -7.89 29.68 14.25
N SER A 110 -8.58 30.41 15.14
CA SER A 110 -8.42 30.33 16.61
C SER A 110 -9.03 29.07 17.24
N HIS A 111 -9.43 28.08 16.43
CA HIS A 111 -10.17 26.90 16.85
C HIS A 111 -9.25 25.69 16.98
N LEU A 112 -9.53 24.85 17.98
CA LEU A 112 -8.86 23.57 18.17
C LEU A 112 -9.10 22.68 16.94
N GLN A 113 -8.04 22.10 16.41
CA GLN A 113 -8.12 21.19 15.27
C GLN A 113 -8.05 19.74 15.75
N GLU A 114 -8.71 18.85 15.01
CA GLU A 114 -8.68 17.41 15.29
C GLU A 114 -7.30 16.83 14.97
N LEU A 115 -6.86 15.87 15.78
CA LEU A 115 -5.59 15.17 15.59
C LEU A 115 -5.85 13.73 15.17
N LEU A 116 -5.39 13.38 13.97
CA LEU A 116 -5.31 12.00 13.50
C LEU A 116 -3.85 11.52 13.55
N ILE A 117 -3.61 10.42 14.25
CA ILE A 117 -2.29 9.77 14.30
C ILE A 117 -2.37 8.49 13.47
N VAL A 118 -1.52 8.40 12.46
CA VAL A 118 -1.40 7.25 11.57
C VAL A 118 -0.02 6.61 11.74
N PHE A 119 0.01 5.28 11.84
CA PHE A 119 1.26 4.50 11.91
C PHE A 119 1.74 4.09 10.51
N ASP A 120 2.96 3.58 10.40
CA ASP A 120 3.61 3.27 9.12
C ASP A 120 3.80 4.48 8.18
N GLY A 121 4.09 5.65 8.78
CA GLY A 121 4.21 6.93 8.08
C GLY A 121 5.19 6.94 6.91
N ASN A 122 6.30 6.20 6.97
CA ASN A 122 7.23 6.07 5.83
C ASN A 122 6.54 5.42 4.62
N SER A 123 5.77 4.36 4.85
CA SER A 123 5.01 3.68 3.80
C SER A 123 3.98 4.63 3.19
N PHE A 124 3.25 5.34 4.05
CA PHE A 124 2.25 6.33 3.62
C PHE A 124 2.87 7.43 2.74
N MET A 125 3.98 8.01 3.15
CA MET A 125 4.71 9.03 2.38
C MET A 125 5.25 8.49 1.05
N THR A 126 5.66 7.22 1.00
CA THR A 126 6.19 6.58 -0.20
C THR A 126 5.09 6.31 -1.22
N PHE A 127 3.90 5.89 -0.77
CA PHE A 127 2.75 5.71 -1.65
C PHE A 127 2.22 7.04 -2.22
N GLN A 128 2.31 8.14 -1.46
CA GLN A 128 1.94 9.49 -1.92
C GLN A 128 2.86 10.04 -3.03
N SER A 129 4.16 9.72 -3.00
CA SER A 129 5.10 10.25 -4.02
C SER A 129 5.01 9.54 -5.38
N GLN A 130 4.36 8.38 -5.44
CA GLN A 130 4.39 7.50 -6.62
C GLN A 130 3.19 7.63 -7.56
N LYS A 131 2.15 8.36 -7.15
CA LYS A 131 1.06 8.88 -8.01
C LYS A 131 0.21 9.77 -7.13
N HIS A 132 -0.27 10.88 -7.71
CA HIS A 132 -1.35 11.74 -7.22
C HIS A 132 -2.43 10.93 -6.48
N LEU A 133 -2.27 10.76 -5.17
CA LEU A 133 -3.19 9.98 -4.34
C LEU A 133 -3.41 10.70 -3.02
N ILE A 134 -3.85 11.96 -3.12
CA ILE A 134 -4.37 12.71 -1.97
C ILE A 134 -5.63 11.97 -1.48
N ILE A 135 -5.49 11.12 -0.47
CA ILE A 135 -5.77 11.36 0.96
C ILE A 135 -5.43 10.09 1.73
#